data_AF-A0A9Q0P5V3-F1
#
_entry.id   AF-A0A9Q0P5V3-F1
#
_cell.length_a   1.000
_cell.length_b   1.000
_cell.length_c   1.000
_cell.angle_alpha   90.00
_cell.angle_beta   90.00
_cell.angle_gamma   90.00
#
_symmetry.space_group_name_H-M   'P 1'
#
loop_
_entity.id
_entity.type
_entity.pdbx_description
1 polymer ?
#
loop_
_entity_poly.entity_id
_entity_poly.type
_entity_poly.pdbx_seq_one_letter_code
_entity_poly.pdbx_strand_id
1 'polypeptide(L)'
;MATLVEPPNGTRPTGKQYYSMWHTVFELDSKYVPIKPVGKGAYGVVCSSINRETNEKVAIKKINNVFENKIDALRTLRELKLLRHIRHDNVIALKDVLMPVHRTNFKDVYLVYELMDTDLHQIIKSSQPLFNDHCKYFIFQSI
;
A
#
# COMPACT_ATOMS: atom_id res chain seq x y z
N MET A 1 -13.54 -9.47 -1.56
CA MET A 1 -12.69 -9.63 -2.76
C MET A 1 -12.71 -8.33 -3.55
N ALA A 2 -11.73 -8.09 -4.42
CA ALA A 2 -11.73 -6.90 -5.28
C ALA A 2 -12.76 -7.05 -6.40
N THR A 3 -13.64 -6.07 -6.57
CA THR A 3 -14.59 -6.03 -7.68
C THR A 3 -14.26 -4.87 -8.61
N LEU A 4 -14.22 -5.13 -9.92
CA LEU A 4 -14.07 -4.05 -10.90
C LEU A 4 -15.34 -3.20 -10.87
N VAL A 5 -15.17 -1.88 -10.78
CA VAL A 5 -16.28 -0.92 -10.73
C VAL A 5 -16.09 0.18 -11.76
N GLU A 6 -17.16 0.91 -12.04
CA GLU A 6 -17.07 2.10 -12.89
C GLU A 6 -16.40 3.25 -12.15
N PRO A 7 -15.71 4.15 -12.89
CA PRO A 7 -15.15 5.35 -12.30
C PRO A 7 -16.26 6.20 -11.65
N PRO A 8 -16.00 6.81 -10.49
CA PRO A 8 -17.00 7.66 -9.81
C PRO A 8 -17.43 8.88 -10.65
N ASN A 9 -16.62 9.29 -11.63
CA ASN A 9 -16.90 10.43 -12.51
C ASN A 9 -17.42 10.02 -13.90
N GLY A 10 -17.72 8.74 -14.13
CA GLY A 10 -18.27 8.21 -15.40
C GLY A 10 -17.30 8.16 -16.59
N THR A 11 -16.22 8.93 -16.57
CA THR A 11 -15.16 8.91 -17.59
C THR A 11 -14.05 7.96 -17.16
N ARG A 12 -13.69 7.00 -18.03
CA ARG A 12 -12.55 6.09 -17.81
C ARG A 12 -11.27 6.69 -18.41
N PRO A 13 -10.37 7.25 -17.61
CA PRO A 13 -9.08 7.72 -18.10
C PRO A 13 -8.25 6.55 -18.62
N THR A 14 -7.51 6.79 -19.70
CA THR A 14 -6.67 5.78 -20.35
C THR A 14 -5.61 5.25 -19.38
N GLY A 15 -5.46 3.93 -19.30
CA GLY A 15 -4.46 3.28 -18.44
C GLY A 15 -4.85 3.16 -16.96
N LYS A 16 -6.09 3.50 -16.58
CA LYS A 16 -6.58 3.37 -15.19
C LYS A 16 -7.74 2.39 -15.08
N GLN A 17 -7.81 1.72 -13.94
CA GLN A 17 -8.89 0.81 -13.57
C GLN A 17 -9.37 1.11 -12.15
N TYR A 18 -10.65 0.88 -11.90
CA TYR A 18 -11.28 1.17 -10.62
C TYR A 18 -11.75 -0.12 -9.97
N TYR A 19 -11.37 -0.32 -8.71
CA TYR A 19 -11.72 -1.49 -7.94
C TYR A 19 -12.35 -1.12 -6.60
N SER A 20 -13.42 -1.79 -6.21
CA SER A 20 -14.00 -1.65 -4.87
C SER A 20 -13.51 -2.76 -3.96
N MET A 21 -12.97 -2.37 -2.79
CA MET A 21 -12.50 -3.25 -1.73
C MET A 21 -12.81 -2.61 -0.38
N TRP A 22 -13.48 -3.35 0.52
CA TRP A 22 -13.89 -2.85 1.85
C TRP A 22 -14.57 -1.47 1.79
N HIS A 23 -15.55 -1.32 0.88
CA HIS A 23 -16.29 -0.08 0.65
C HIS A 23 -15.41 1.13 0.25
N THR A 24 -14.18 0.88 -0.19
CA THR A 24 -13.26 1.90 -0.68
C THR A 24 -12.98 1.66 -2.16
N VAL A 25 -13.15 2.70 -2.98
CA VAL A 25 -12.81 2.65 -4.41
C VAL A 25 -11.33 2.98 -4.57
N PHE A 26 -10.60 2.14 -5.28
CA PHE A 26 -9.20 2.28 -5.64
C PHE A 26 -9.08 2.68 -7.10
N GLU A 27 -8.32 3.72 -7.40
CA GLU A 27 -7.86 4.10 -8.73
C GLU A 27 -6.45 3.54 -8.94
N LEU A 28 -6.31 2.50 -9.77
CA LEU A 28 -5.05 1.82 -10.01
C LEU A 28 -4.63 1.95 -11.48
N ASP A 29 -3.32 1.95 -11.74
CA ASP A 29 -2.83 1.77 -13.11
C ASP A 29 -3.19 0.37 -13.60
N SER A 30 -3.51 0.23 -14.89
CA SER A 30 -3.95 -1.03 -15.50
C SER A 30 -2.94 -2.18 -15.40
N LYS A 31 -1.66 -1.86 -15.10
CA LYS A 31 -0.61 -2.86 -14.82
C LYS A 31 -0.83 -3.55 -13.47
N TYR A 32 -1.53 -2.93 -12.52
CA TYR A 32 -1.78 -3.51 -11.20
C TYR A 32 -3.15 -4.16 -11.12
N VAL A 33 -3.16 -5.44 -10.75
CA VAL A 33 -4.41 -6.18 -10.49
C VAL A 33 -4.53 -6.49 -9.01
N PRO A 34 -5.54 -5.94 -8.31
CA PRO A 34 -5.75 -6.23 -6.91
C PRO A 34 -6.23 -7.67 -6.70
N ILE A 35 -5.68 -8.32 -5.69
CA ILE A 35 -6.00 -9.70 -5.30
C ILE A 35 -6.97 -9.66 -4.11
N LYS A 36 -6.49 -9.15 -2.98
CA LYS A 36 -7.25 -9.08 -1.73
C LYS A 36 -6.81 -7.89 -0.87
N PRO A 37 -7.73 -7.31 -0.09
CA PRO A 37 -7.35 -6.38 0.97
C PRO A 37 -6.52 -7.10 2.03
N VAL A 38 -5.50 -6.44 2.57
CA VAL A 38 -4.55 -7.01 3.55
C VAL A 38 -4.48 -6.23 4.86
N GLY A 39 -4.85 -4.95 4.87
CA GLY A 39 -4.80 -4.16 6.10
C GLY A 39 -5.64 -2.89 6.01
N LYS A 40 -6.26 -2.51 7.13
CA LYS A 40 -6.99 -1.25 7.28
C LYS A 40 -6.40 -0.52 8.47
N GLY A 41 -5.97 0.72 8.24
CA GLY A 41 -5.40 1.58 9.28
C GLY A 41 -6.12 2.91 9.37
N ALA A 42 -5.64 3.79 10.24
CA ALA A 42 -6.18 5.13 10.43
C ALA A 42 -6.15 5.97 9.13
N TYR A 43 -5.14 5.74 8.28
CA TYR A 43 -4.90 6.55 7.07
C TYR A 43 -5.52 5.96 5.78
N GLY A 44 -6.03 4.73 5.84
CA GLY A 44 -6.68 4.11 4.69
C GLY A 44 -6.55 2.59 4.60
N VAL A 45 -6.60 2.08 3.37
CA VAL A 45 -6.72 0.64 3.09
C VAL A 45 -5.53 0.18 2.24
N VAL A 46 -4.98 -0.99 2.61
CA VAL A 46 -3.92 -1.66 1.88
C VAL A 46 -4.50 -2.88 1.17
N CYS A 47 -4.19 -3.03 -0.11
CA CYS A 47 -4.50 -4.23 -0.87
C CYS A 47 -3.23 -4.88 -1.44
N SER A 48 -3.20 -6.21 -1.40
CA SER A 48 -2.23 -6.98 -2.20
C SER A 48 -2.65 -6.95 -3.66
N SER A 49 -1.69 -6.73 -4.54
CA SER A 49 -1.88 -6.67 -5.99
C SER A 49 -0.74 -7.37 -6.71
N ILE A 50 -0.94 -7.71 -7.98
CA ILE A 50 0.12 -8.18 -8.89
C ILE A 50 0.42 -7.07 -9.88
N ASN A 51 1.69 -6.73 -10.05
CA ASN A 51 2.15 -5.97 -11.20
C ASN A 51 2.31 -6.92 -12.39
N ARG A 52 1.49 -6.77 -13.44
CA ARG A 52 1.50 -7.64 -14.63
C ARG A 52 2.73 -7.46 -15.51
N GLU A 53 3.42 -6.34 -15.42
CA GLU A 53 4.63 -6.09 -16.21
C GLU A 53 5.82 -6.87 -15.64
N THR A 54 5.93 -6.96 -14.32
CA THR A 54 7.04 -7.62 -13.62
C THR A 54 6.68 -8.98 -13.04
N ASN A 55 5.38 -9.34 -13.03
CA ASN A 55 4.80 -10.47 -12.30
C ASN A 55 5.06 -10.47 -10.78
N GLU A 56 5.45 -9.33 -10.21
CA GLU A 56 5.70 -9.21 -8.77
C GLU A 56 4.41 -8.96 -8.00
N LYS A 57 4.31 -9.58 -6.81
CA LYS A 57 3.28 -9.22 -5.82
C LYS A 57 3.73 -7.96 -5.07
N VAL A 58 2.80 -7.05 -4.87
CA VAL A 58 3.00 -5.75 -4.22
C VAL A 58 1.89 -5.45 -3.24
N ALA A 59 2.15 -4.55 -2.28
CA ALA A 59 1.14 -3.98 -1.42
C ALA A 59 0.86 -2.53 -1.85
N ILE A 60 -0.39 -2.20 -2.17
CA ILE A 60 -0.81 -0.85 -2.54
C ILE A 60 -1.60 -0.24 -1.38
N LYS A 61 -1.03 0.79 -0.76
CA LYS A 61 -1.66 1.56 0.32
C LYS A 61 -2.36 2.77 -0.29
N LYS A 62 -3.68 2.81 -0.19
CA LYS A 62 -4.47 4.01 -0.49
C LYS A 62 -4.55 4.87 0.77
N ILE A 63 -4.09 6.12 0.67
CA ILE A 63 -4.23 7.15 1.70
C ILE A 63 -5.35 8.08 1.24
N ASN A 64 -6.46 8.09 1.97
CA ASN A 64 -7.63 8.87 1.61
C ASN A 64 -7.49 10.32 2.10
N ASN A 65 -8.02 11.27 1.34
CA ASN A 65 -8.17 12.66 1.77
C ASN A 65 -6.90 13.29 2.38
N VAL A 66 -5.74 13.05 1.77
CA VAL A 66 -4.42 13.38 2.33
C VAL A 66 -4.26 14.86 2.67
N PHE A 67 -5.04 15.74 2.04
CA PHE A 67 -4.98 17.20 2.20
C PHE A 67 -5.96 17.77 3.24
N GLU A 68 -6.86 16.97 3.82
CA GLU A 68 -7.82 17.47 4.82
C GLU A 68 -7.13 17.94 6.10
N ASN A 69 -6.06 17.26 6.50
CA ASN A 69 -5.24 17.64 7.65
C ASN A 69 -3.79 17.90 7.23
N LYS A 70 -3.35 19.15 7.40
CA LYS A 70 -1.98 19.58 7.10
C LYS A 70 -0.91 18.72 7.79
N ILE A 71 -1.15 18.28 9.03
CA ILE A 71 -0.20 17.46 9.79
C ILE A 71 -0.07 16.07 9.15
N ASP A 72 -1.18 15.47 8.75
CA ASP A 72 -1.17 14.14 8.13
C ASP A 72 -0.62 14.18 6.69
N ALA A 73 -0.85 15.28 5.96
CA ALA A 73 -0.20 15.55 4.69
C ALA A 73 1.33 15.60 4.83
N LEU A 74 1.84 16.33 5.82
CA LEU A 74 3.28 16.43 6.10
C LEU A 74 3.87 15.10 6.56
N ARG A 75 3.14 14.31 7.35
CA ARG A 75 3.54 12.96 7.75
C ARG A 75 3.65 12.03 6.55
N THR A 76 2.65 12.04 5.66
CA THR A 76 2.65 11.27 4.42
C THR A 76 3.81 11.67 3.51
N LEU A 77 4.05 12.98 3.36
CA LEU A 77 5.19 13.48 2.58
C LEU A 77 6.53 13.07 3.18
N ARG A 78 6.66 13.08 4.52
CA ARG A 78 7.87 12.63 5.21
C ARG A 78 8.09 11.14 5.00
N GLU A 79 7.05 10.31 5.15
CA GLU A 79 7.10 8.87 4.86
C GLU A 79 7.60 8.62 3.44
N LEU A 80 6.96 9.25 2.44
CA LEU A 80 7.35 9.15 1.04
C LEU A 80 8.81 9.58 0.83
N LYS A 81 9.22 10.72 1.38
CA LYS A 81 10.59 11.22 1.22
C LYS A 81 11.59 10.25 1.85
N LEU A 82 11.37 9.78 3.07
CA LEU A 82 12.30 8.87 3.75
C LEU A 82 12.45 7.56 2.97
N LEU A 83 11.34 6.93 2.59
CA LEU A 83 11.36 5.65 1.88
C LEU A 83 11.91 5.74 0.45
N ARG A 84 11.89 6.93 -0.17
CA ARG A 84 12.58 7.14 -1.46
C ARG A 84 14.10 7.18 -1.35
N HIS A 85 14.64 7.57 -0.18
CA HIS A 85 16.08 7.73 0.02
C HIS A 85 16.72 6.53 0.74
N ILE A 86 15.94 5.79 1.54
CA ILE A 86 16.43 4.63 2.27
C ILE A 86 16.26 3.38 1.39
N ARG A 87 17.36 2.65 1.18
CA ARG A 87 17.37 1.33 0.54
C ARG A 87 18.18 0.40 1.42
N HIS A 88 17.50 -0.51 2.10
CA HIS A 88 18.10 -1.45 3.05
C HIS A 88 17.20 -2.67 3.17
N ASP A 89 17.78 -3.87 3.31
CA ASP A 89 17.02 -5.13 3.32
C ASP A 89 16.03 -5.22 4.50
N ASN A 90 16.31 -4.53 5.60
CA ASN A 90 15.44 -4.47 6.77
C ASN A 90 14.49 -3.24 6.79
N VAL A 91 14.42 -2.47 5.71
CA VAL A 91 13.49 -1.34 5.56
C VAL A 91 12.61 -1.56 4.34
N ILE A 92 11.29 -1.52 4.56
CA ILE A 92 10.30 -1.73 3.51
C ILE A 92 10.56 -0.85 2.28
N ALA A 93 10.67 -1.46 1.10
CA ALA A 93 10.94 -0.76 -0.13
C ALA A 93 9.66 -0.11 -0.71
N LEU A 94 9.74 1.19 -0.98
CA LEU A 94 8.76 1.89 -1.83
C LEU A 94 9.10 1.61 -3.31
N LYS A 95 8.29 0.80 -3.97
CA LYS A 95 8.48 0.35 -5.35
C LYS A 95 7.94 1.33 -6.40
N ASP A 96 6.79 1.95 -6.12
CA ASP A 96 6.14 2.89 -7.05
C ASP A 96 5.23 3.88 -6.28
N VAL A 97 4.88 4.99 -6.92
CA VAL A 97 3.89 5.96 -6.45
C VAL A 97 2.93 6.24 -7.60
N LEU A 98 1.66 5.84 -7.44
CA LEU A 98 0.71 5.99 -8.53
C LEU A 98 0.33 7.45 -8.70
N MET A 99 0.46 7.93 -9.94
CA MET A 99 0.06 9.29 -10.27
C MET A 99 -1.47 9.37 -10.38
N PRO A 100 -2.14 10.33 -9.72
CA PRO A 100 -3.57 10.51 -9.90
C PRO A 100 -3.88 10.97 -11.33
N VAL A 101 -5.09 10.66 -11.81
CA VAL A 101 -5.58 11.15 -13.12
C VAL A 101 -5.51 12.68 -13.20
N HIS A 102 -5.96 13.37 -12.16
CA HIS A 102 -5.94 14.83 -12.07
C HIS A 102 -4.84 15.29 -11.12
N ARG A 103 -3.69 15.68 -11.68
CA ARG A 103 -2.50 16.09 -10.90
C ARG A 103 -2.70 17.32 -10.02
N THR A 104 -3.66 18.18 -10.36
CA THR A 104 -3.94 19.43 -9.63
C THR A 104 -5.07 19.30 -8.61
N ASN A 105 -5.92 18.28 -8.75
CA ASN A 105 -7.13 18.12 -7.95
C ASN A 105 -7.35 16.65 -7.59
N PHE A 106 -6.49 16.15 -6.71
CA PHE A 106 -6.59 14.79 -6.16
C PHE A 106 -6.76 14.87 -4.64
N LYS A 107 -7.46 13.88 -4.10
CA LYS A 107 -7.65 13.72 -2.64
C LYS A 107 -6.87 12.54 -2.09
N ASP A 108 -6.63 11.54 -2.93
CA ASP A 108 -6.07 10.26 -2.51
C ASP A 108 -4.66 10.06 -3.09
N VAL A 109 -3.78 9.44 -2.30
CA VAL A 109 -2.42 9.07 -2.72
C VAL A 109 -2.26 7.55 -2.61
N TYR A 110 -1.57 6.96 -3.57
CA TYR A 110 -1.33 5.52 -3.61
C TYR A 110 0.18 5.24 -3.59
N LEU A 111 0.61 4.49 -2.59
CA LEU A 111 2.00 4.08 -2.41
C LEU A 111 2.10 2.58 -2.62
N VAL A 112 3.03 2.15 -3.47
CA VAL A 112 3.25 0.74 -3.81
C VAL A 112 4.52 0.27 -3.10
N TYR A 113 4.38 -0.75 -2.28
CA TYR A 113 5.46 -1.36 -1.51
C TYR A 113 5.68 -2.80 -1.97
N GLU A 114 6.80 -3.39 -1.56
CA GLU A 114 6.90 -4.85 -1.52
C GLU A 114 5.79 -5.46 -0.65
N LEU A 115 5.38 -6.68 -0.99
CA LEU A 115 4.37 -7.39 -0.23
C LEU A 115 5.05 -8.27 0.83
N MET A 116 4.73 -8.01 2.10
CA MET A 116 5.12 -8.88 3.21
C MET A 116 3.95 -9.80 3.58
N ASP A 117 4.25 -11.00 4.05
CA ASP A 117 3.22 -12.00 4.38
C ASP A 117 2.44 -11.63 5.65
N THR A 118 3.12 -11.12 6.67
CA THR A 118 2.54 -10.78 7.97
C THR A 118 3.43 -9.78 8.73
N ASP A 119 2.88 -9.18 9.77
CA ASP A 119 3.62 -8.34 10.72
C ASP A 119 3.87 -9.07 12.05
N LEU A 120 4.81 -8.55 12.84
CA LEU A 120 5.20 -9.15 14.12
C LEU A 120 4.05 -9.15 15.15
N HIS A 121 3.11 -8.20 15.07
CA HIS A 121 1.96 -8.15 15.97
C HIS A 121 1.01 -9.33 15.73
N GLN A 122 0.76 -9.71 14.47
CA GLN A 122 0.02 -10.92 14.13
C GLN A 122 0.76 -12.18 14.54
N ILE A 123 2.09 -12.22 14.34
CA ILE A 123 2.95 -13.35 14.74
C ILE A 123 2.83 -13.60 16.25
N ILE A 124 2.93 -12.54 17.07
CA ILE A 124 2.83 -12.62 18.54
C ILE A 124 1.43 -13.04 18.98
N LYS A 125 0.38 -12.57 18.29
CA LYS A 125 -1.01 -12.93 18.61
C LYS A 125 -1.40 -14.34 18.17
N SER A 126 -0.71 -14.89 17.19
CA SER A 126 -0.94 -16.25 16.74
C SER A 126 -0.48 -17.27 17.78
N SER A 127 -1.05 -18.47 17.75
CA SER A 127 -0.64 -19.57 18.65
C SER A 127 0.64 -20.29 18.18
N GLN A 128 1.35 -19.76 17.20
CA GLN A 128 2.55 -20.42 16.68
C GLN A 128 3.72 -20.28 17.67
N PRO A 129 4.55 -21.32 17.85
CA PRO A 129 5.69 -21.26 18.75
C PRO A 129 6.77 -20.32 18.19
N LEU A 130 7.28 -19.43 19.05
CA LEU A 130 8.44 -18.58 18.78
C LEU A 130 9.65 -19.10 19.55
N PHE A 131 10.58 -19.72 18.82
CA PHE A 131 11.83 -20.21 19.40
C PHE A 131 12.84 -19.08 19.57
N ASN A 132 13.83 -19.31 20.44
CA ASN A 132 14.84 -18.32 20.77
C ASN A 132 15.58 -17.78 19.53
N ASP A 133 15.86 -18.63 18.55
CA ASP A 133 16.56 -18.21 17.34
C ASP A 133 15.70 -17.31 16.43
N HIS A 134 14.37 -17.49 16.42
CA HIS A 134 13.47 -16.54 15.76
C HIS A 134 13.54 -15.17 16.43
N CYS A 135 13.50 -15.12 17.77
CA CYS A 135 13.59 -13.88 18.53
C CYS A 135 14.91 -13.16 18.28
N LYS A 136 16.05 -13.88 18.33
CA LYS A 136 17.36 -13.32 18.00
C LYS A 136 17.38 -12.75 16.58
N TYR A 137 16.82 -13.46 15.61
CA TYR A 137 16.80 -13.02 14.22
C TYR A 137 15.93 -11.77 13.99
N PHE A 138 14.78 -11.66 14.66
CA PHE A 138 13.95 -10.45 14.60
C PHE A 138 14.64 -9.25 15.23
N ILE A 139 15.29 -9.44 16.39
CA ILE A 139 16.04 -8.37 17.05
C ILE A 139 17.23 -7.93 16.20
N PHE A 140 18.00 -8.90 15.67
CA PHE A 140 19.15 -8.62 14.81
C PHE A 140 18.79 -7.77 13.59
N GLN A 141 17.66 -8.06 12.93
CA GLN A 141 17.19 -7.27 11.78
C GLN A 141 16.58 -5.92 12.15
N SER A 142 16.23 -5.71 13.43
CA SER A 142 15.63 -4.46 13.91
C SER A 142 16.67 -3.42 14.35
N ILE A 143 17.93 -3.85 14.53
CA ILE A 143 19.07 -3.02 14.95
C ILE A 143 19.88 -2.62 13.73
#